data_AF-A0A7N2MUF7-F1
#
_entry.id   AF-A0A7N2MUF7-F1
#
_cell.length_a   1.000
_cell.length_b   1.000
_cell.length_c   1.000
_cell.angle_alpha   90.00
_cell.angle_beta   90.00
_cell.angle_gamma   90.00
#
_symmetry.space_group_name_H-M   'P 1'
#
loop_
_entity.id
_entity.type
_entity.pdbx_description
1 polymer ?
#
loop_
_entity_poly.entity_id
_entity_poly.type
_entity_poly.pdbx_seq_one_letter_code
_entity_poly.pdbx_strand_id
1 'polypeptide(L)'
;MVIVCRWDQQQERLVKVSEEEEERYCQAIKSLEFDRQLGPCNLSQYGDWKHLSNYITKGIIERIEPIGGEITVACESGMVTNTPKTAMEKAVDEQMKSSKFLTSVDNSQSRRCYYTSIPRVIKQKGIHGQELTSLNIDKTQLLESLLIKDYGGSEDVLLGELQFAFIAFLMGQSLEGFLQRKALVNLLFGCIEAHWSLNSDTIIVRIRMA
;
A
#
# COMPACT_ATOMS: atom_id res chain seq x y z
N MET A 1 17.23 -14.20 -1.94
CA MET A 1 16.73 -14.14 -0.55
C MET A 1 15.76 -15.31 -0.39
N VAL A 2 15.97 -16.16 0.61
CA VAL A 2 15.04 -17.23 0.97
C VAL A 2 14.31 -16.74 2.20
N ILE A 3 13.00 -16.96 2.29
CA ILE A 3 12.22 -16.67 3.49
C ILE A 3 11.64 -17.99 3.96
N VAL A 4 11.88 -18.31 5.23
CA VAL A 4 11.39 -19.54 5.85
C VAL A 4 10.37 -19.18 6.93
N CYS A 5 9.15 -19.67 6.74
CA CYS A 5 8.05 -19.47 7.68
C CYS A 5 7.47 -20.82 8.08
N ARG A 6 7.06 -20.93 9.34
CA ARG A 6 6.31 -22.08 9.86
C ARG A 6 4.86 -21.67 10.10
N TRP A 7 3.94 -22.57 9.77
CA TRP A 7 2.53 -22.41 10.16
C TRP A 7 2.36 -22.62 11.66
N ASP A 8 1.81 -21.62 12.35
CA ASP A 8 1.36 -21.73 13.73
C ASP A 8 -0.15 -22.06 13.75
N GLN A 9 -0.48 -23.27 14.19
CA GLN A 9 -1.86 -23.74 14.22
C GLN A 9 -2.73 -23.02 15.26
N GLN A 10 -2.16 -22.53 16.36
CA GLN A 10 -2.94 -21.84 17.39
C GLN A 10 -3.29 -20.41 16.97
N GLN A 11 -2.36 -19.74 16.28
CA GLN A 11 -2.53 -18.36 15.83
C GLN A 11 -3.04 -18.26 14.38
N GLU A 12 -3.20 -19.39 13.69
CA GLU A 12 -3.59 -19.49 12.27
C GLU A 12 -2.79 -18.54 11.37
N ARG A 13 -1.48 -18.46 11.58
CA ARG A 13 -0.60 -17.54 10.84
C ARG A 13 0.78 -18.12 10.56
N LEU A 14 1.48 -17.50 9.62
CA LEU A 14 2.87 -17.79 9.32
C LEU A 14 3.79 -17.02 10.26
N VAL A 15 4.68 -17.72 10.95
CA VAL A 15 5.66 -17.14 11.88
C VAL A 15 7.06 -17.38 11.35
N LYS A 16 7.93 -16.37 11.43
CA LYS A 16 9.35 -16.51 11.09
C LYS A 16 10.02 -17.52 12.02
N VAL A 17 10.87 -18.36 11.46
CA VAL A 17 11.68 -19.32 12.23
C VAL A 17 12.91 -18.63 12.83
N SER A 18 13.64 -19.32 13.71
CA SER A 18 14.90 -18.77 14.23
C SER A 18 15.97 -18.67 13.13
N GLU A 19 16.96 -17.80 13.31
CA GLU A 19 18.06 -17.64 12.34
C GLU A 19 18.79 -18.97 12.08
N GLU A 20 19.04 -19.76 13.12
CA GLU A 20 19.64 -21.09 13.02
C GLU A 20 18.80 -22.08 12.20
N GLU A 21 17.47 -22.01 12.31
CA GLU A 21 16.56 -22.81 11.49
C GLU A 21 16.58 -22.33 10.04
N GLU A 22 16.49 -21.03 9.82
CA GLU A 22 16.51 -20.41 8.50
C GLU A 22 17.78 -20.79 7.73
N GLU A 23 18.96 -20.75 8.37
CA GLU A 23 20.23 -21.16 7.76
C GLU A 23 20.23 -22.63 7.34
N ARG A 24 19.72 -23.53 8.19
CA ARG A 24 19.62 -24.96 7.86
C ARG A 24 18.71 -25.20 6.66
N TYR A 25 17.55 -24.55 6.61
CA TYR A 25 16.65 -24.64 5.45
C TYR A 25 17.27 -24.03 4.18
N CYS A 26 18.00 -22.92 4.30
CA CYS A 26 18.73 -22.33 3.18
C CYS A 26 19.78 -23.29 2.62
N GLN A 27 20.49 -24.04 3.47
CA GLN A 27 21.46 -25.05 3.03
C GLN A 27 20.75 -26.21 2.31
N ALA A 28 19.65 -26.71 2.86
CA ALA A 28 18.87 -27.79 2.24
C ALA A 28 18.24 -27.41 0.89
N ILE A 29 17.85 -26.15 0.70
CA ILE A 29 17.43 -25.63 -0.62
C ILE A 29 18.60 -25.63 -1.61
N LYS A 30 19.79 -25.22 -1.17
CA LYS A 30 21.00 -25.20 -2.02
C LYS A 30 21.47 -26.60 -2.39
N SER A 31 21.26 -27.60 -1.53
CA SER A 31 21.53 -29.02 -1.82
C SER A 31 20.41 -29.70 -2.62
N LEU A 32 19.35 -28.96 -3.02
CA LEU A 32 18.20 -29.45 -3.79
C LEU A 32 17.41 -30.56 -3.08
N GLU A 33 17.48 -30.63 -1.75
CA GLU A 33 16.81 -31.68 -0.97
C GLU A 33 15.28 -31.58 -1.05
N PHE A 34 14.75 -30.38 -1.27
CA PHE A 34 13.30 -30.13 -1.35
C PHE A 34 12.74 -30.13 -2.79
N ASP A 35 13.59 -30.31 -3.81
CA ASP A 35 13.21 -30.05 -5.21
C ASP A 35 11.97 -30.87 -5.66
N ARG A 36 11.83 -32.09 -5.13
CA ARG A 36 10.67 -32.97 -5.40
C ARG A 36 9.35 -32.50 -4.80
N GLN A 37 9.39 -31.60 -3.82
CA GLN A 37 8.25 -31.15 -3.03
C GLN A 37 7.94 -29.67 -3.27
N LEU A 38 8.76 -28.98 -4.06
CA LEU A 38 8.53 -27.60 -4.46
C LEU A 38 7.53 -27.53 -5.63
N GLY A 39 6.60 -26.58 -5.54
CA GLY A 39 5.72 -26.26 -6.65
C GLY A 39 6.50 -25.53 -7.76
N PRO A 40 6.21 -25.79 -9.04
CA PRO A 40 6.84 -25.06 -10.14
C PRO A 40 6.51 -23.56 -10.04
N CYS A 41 7.52 -22.70 -10.16
CA CYS A 41 7.29 -21.26 -10.24
C CYS A 41 6.59 -20.95 -11.58
N ASN A 42 5.52 -20.16 -11.53
CA ASN A 42 4.78 -19.79 -12.75
C ASN A 42 5.54 -18.71 -13.55
N LEU A 43 6.57 -19.14 -14.27
CA LEU A 43 7.41 -18.25 -15.09
C LEU A 43 6.63 -17.53 -16.20
N SER A 44 5.46 -18.06 -16.61
CA SER A 44 4.62 -17.42 -17.63
C SER A 44 4.08 -16.05 -17.19
N GLN A 45 3.81 -15.89 -15.89
CA GLN A 45 3.27 -14.65 -15.30
C GLN A 45 4.37 -13.75 -14.72
N TYR A 46 5.64 -14.14 -14.83
CA TYR A 46 6.74 -13.37 -14.25
C TYR A 46 6.87 -11.97 -14.88
N GLY A 47 6.61 -11.86 -16.20
CA GLY A 47 6.59 -10.57 -16.89
C GLY A 47 5.53 -9.63 -16.31
N ASP A 48 4.30 -10.12 -16.17
CA ASP A 48 3.18 -9.36 -15.60
C ASP A 48 3.47 -8.92 -14.16
N TRP A 49 3.98 -9.85 -13.33
CA TRP A 49 4.34 -9.54 -11.94
C TRP A 49 5.45 -8.49 -11.84
N LYS A 50 6.46 -8.57 -12.72
CA LYS A 50 7.53 -7.59 -12.79
C LYS A 50 7.01 -6.21 -13.20
N HIS A 51 6.09 -6.14 -14.15
CA HIS A 51 5.45 -4.88 -14.52
C HIS A 51 4.62 -4.29 -13.38
N LEU A 52 3.91 -5.14 -12.64
CA LEU A 52 3.06 -4.71 -11.52
C LEU A 52 3.84 -4.21 -10.29
N SER A 53 5.12 -4.59 -10.18
CA SER A 53 5.95 -4.33 -8.99
C SER A 53 7.26 -3.59 -9.30
N ASN A 54 7.41 -3.02 -10.50
CA ASN A 54 8.68 -2.42 -10.95
C ASN A 54 9.12 -1.17 -10.15
N TYR A 55 8.22 -0.50 -9.43
CA TYR A 55 8.54 0.62 -8.54
C TYR A 55 8.62 0.23 -7.06
N ILE A 56 8.28 -1.01 -6.71
CA ILE A 56 8.35 -1.50 -5.33
C ILE A 56 9.81 -1.88 -5.02
N THR A 57 10.55 -0.91 -4.49
CA THR A 57 11.92 -1.14 -4.00
C THR A 57 11.93 -1.59 -2.53
N LYS A 58 13.07 -2.11 -2.07
CA LYS A 58 13.27 -2.45 -0.66
C LYS A 58 12.96 -1.27 0.27
N GLY A 59 13.38 -0.05 -0.09
CA GLY A 59 13.10 1.15 0.69
C GLY A 59 11.62 1.52 0.75
N ILE A 60 10.84 1.18 -0.29
CA ILE A 60 9.36 1.36 -0.28
C ILE A 60 8.71 0.38 0.70
N ILE A 61 9.12 -0.88 0.66
CA ILE A 61 8.62 -1.91 1.57
C ILE A 61 8.94 -1.49 3.01
N GLU A 62 10.20 -1.19 3.32
CA GLU A 62 10.61 -0.78 4.68
C GLU A 62 9.91 0.48 5.19
N ARG A 63 9.51 1.38 4.29
CA ARG A 63 8.77 2.60 4.64
C ARG A 63 7.31 2.33 4.97
N ILE A 64 6.65 1.43 4.22
CA ILE A 64 5.18 1.24 4.27
C ILE A 64 4.79 0.04 5.12
N GLU A 65 5.64 -0.99 5.19
CA GLU A 65 5.35 -2.26 5.86
C GLU A 65 4.96 -2.05 7.33
N PRO A 66 3.87 -2.69 7.80
CA PRO A 66 3.48 -2.61 9.21
C PRO A 66 4.53 -3.20 10.14
N ILE A 67 4.52 -2.81 11.40
CA ILE A 67 5.37 -3.45 12.42
C ILE A 67 5.03 -4.94 12.48
N GLY A 68 6.03 -5.78 12.20
CA GLY A 68 5.91 -7.23 12.15
C GLY A 68 5.66 -7.83 10.76
N GLY A 69 5.46 -7.00 9.72
CA GLY A 69 5.40 -7.41 8.32
C GLY A 69 4.15 -8.13 7.87
N GLU A 70 3.13 -8.20 8.74
CA GLU A 70 1.88 -8.90 8.47
C GLU A 70 0.80 -7.91 8.03
N ILE A 71 0.30 -8.08 6.81
CA ILE A 71 -0.83 -7.33 6.27
C ILE A 71 -2.07 -8.23 6.35
N THR A 72 -3.02 -7.89 7.21
CA THR A 72 -4.24 -8.70 7.44
C THR A 72 -5.47 -7.84 7.71
N VAL A 73 -6.62 -8.28 7.19
CA VAL A 73 -7.93 -7.64 7.35
C VAL A 73 -8.33 -7.51 8.83
N ALA A 74 -7.90 -8.46 9.68
CA ALA A 74 -8.23 -8.47 11.10
C ALA A 74 -7.73 -7.23 11.87
N CYS A 75 -6.70 -6.55 11.36
CA CYS A 75 -6.06 -5.41 12.01
C CYS A 75 -6.57 -4.04 11.52
N GLU A 76 -7.54 -4.02 10.60
CA GLU A 76 -8.03 -2.79 9.97
C GLU A 76 -9.18 -2.12 10.75
N SER A 77 -9.60 -2.66 11.89
CA SER A 77 -10.62 -2.04 12.74
C SER A 77 -10.19 -0.64 13.21
N GLY A 78 -11.05 0.36 13.00
CA GLY A 78 -10.79 1.74 13.41
C GLY A 78 -10.23 2.66 12.33
N MET A 79 -10.55 2.43 11.05
CA MET A 79 -10.33 3.38 9.96
C MET A 79 -11.19 4.65 10.15
N VAL A 80 -10.75 5.53 11.05
CA VAL A 80 -11.33 6.87 11.21
C VAL A 80 -10.56 7.83 10.34
N THR A 81 -10.93 7.88 9.05
CA THR A 81 -10.67 9.08 8.28
C THR A 81 -11.75 10.09 8.64
N ASN A 82 -11.37 11.23 9.24
CA ASN A 82 -12.26 12.36 9.58
C ASN A 82 -12.79 13.09 8.33
N THR A 83 -13.08 12.34 7.26
CA THR A 83 -13.41 12.83 5.93
C THR A 83 -14.81 12.39 5.53
N PRO A 84 -15.48 13.13 4.63
CA PRO A 84 -16.77 12.71 4.10
C PRO A 84 -16.61 11.34 3.42
N LYS A 85 -17.31 10.34 3.97
CA LYS A 85 -17.35 8.97 3.43
C LYS A 85 -18.44 8.85 2.37
N THR A 86 -18.16 8.15 1.28
CA THR A 86 -19.19 7.80 0.30
C THR A 86 -20.22 6.85 0.91
N ALA A 87 -21.40 6.72 0.32
CA ALA A 87 -22.42 5.78 0.82
C ALA A 87 -21.88 4.34 0.92
N MET A 88 -21.03 3.95 -0.04
CA MET A 88 -20.40 2.64 -0.07
C MET A 88 -19.33 2.48 1.03
N GLU A 89 -18.51 3.51 1.28
CA GLU A 89 -17.53 3.50 2.40
C GLU A 89 -18.24 3.36 3.75
N LYS A 90 -19.39 4.03 3.93
CA LYS A 90 -20.22 3.88 5.13
C LYS A 90 -20.78 2.47 5.27
N ALA A 91 -21.27 1.88 4.18
CA ALA A 91 -21.79 0.50 4.21
C ALA A 91 -20.70 -0.51 4.59
N VAL A 92 -19.46 -0.33 4.10
CA VAL A 92 -18.31 -1.16 4.45
C VAL A 92 -17.93 -1.00 5.93
N ASP A 93 -17.90 0.22 6.46
CA ASP A 93 -17.64 0.45 7.89
C ASP A 93 -18.67 -0.27 8.77
N GLU A 94 -19.95 -0.21 8.42
CA GLU A 94 -21.02 -0.88 9.18
C GLU A 94 -20.89 -2.41 9.11
N GLN A 95 -20.52 -2.96 7.96
CA GLN A 95 -20.22 -4.39 7.84
C GLN A 95 -19.03 -4.79 8.72
N MET A 96 -17.95 -4.01 8.74
CA MET A 96 -16.78 -4.27 9.59
C MET A 96 -17.11 -4.21 11.08
N LYS A 97 -17.92 -3.25 11.53
CA LYS A 97 -18.39 -3.15 12.92
C LYS A 97 -19.27 -4.33 13.34
N SER A 98 -20.06 -4.87 12.41
CA SER A 98 -20.95 -6.00 12.67
C SER A 98 -20.22 -7.36 12.70
N SER A 99 -19.00 -7.41 12.16
CA SER A 99 -18.23 -8.64 12.06
C SER A 99 -17.66 -9.06 13.42
N LYS A 100 -18.03 -10.27 13.86
CA LYS A 100 -17.57 -10.88 15.13
C LYS A 100 -16.12 -11.39 15.08
N PHE A 101 -15.42 -11.21 13.96
CA PHE A 101 -14.03 -11.64 13.75
C PHE A 101 -12.97 -10.74 14.40
N LEU A 102 -13.40 -9.65 15.05
CA LEU A 102 -12.52 -8.74 15.76
C LEU A 102 -12.11 -9.39 17.10
N THR A 103 -11.09 -10.24 17.06
CA THR A 103 -10.36 -10.57 18.28
C THR A 103 -9.83 -9.27 18.87
N SER A 104 -9.91 -9.14 20.20
CA SER A 104 -9.31 -8.04 20.95
C SER A 104 -7.79 -8.17 20.85
N VAL A 105 -7.23 -7.85 19.69
CA VAL A 105 -5.79 -7.74 19.52
C VAL A 105 -5.37 -6.53 20.33
N ASP A 106 -4.44 -6.77 21.26
CA ASP A 106 -3.89 -5.76 22.14
C ASP A 106 -3.47 -4.53 21.31
N ASN A 107 -4.02 -3.37 21.66
CA ASN A 107 -3.91 -2.09 20.94
C ASN A 107 -2.48 -1.52 20.89
N SER A 108 -1.48 -2.30 21.33
CA SER A 108 -0.10 -1.87 21.56
C SER A 108 0.78 -1.91 20.31
N GLN A 109 0.37 -2.60 19.23
CA GLN A 109 1.12 -2.63 17.98
C GLN A 109 0.21 -2.30 16.79
N SER A 110 0.38 -1.10 16.24
CA SER A 110 -0.24 -0.70 14.97
C SER A 110 0.30 -1.58 13.85
N ARG A 111 -0.41 -2.66 13.51
CA ARG A 111 -0.17 -3.52 12.34
C ARG A 111 -0.71 -2.90 11.04
N ARG A 112 -0.78 -1.57 10.99
CA ARG A 112 -1.26 -0.82 9.83
C ARG A 112 -0.11 -0.41 8.94
N CYS A 113 -0.37 -0.33 7.66
CA CYS A 113 0.62 0.15 6.71
C CYS A 113 0.85 1.65 6.91
N TYR A 114 2.09 2.10 6.80
CA TYR A 114 2.48 3.49 6.98
C TYR A 114 2.34 4.29 5.67
N TYR A 115 1.14 4.30 5.10
CA TYR A 115 0.83 5.06 3.89
C TYR A 115 0.93 6.57 4.09
N THR A 116 1.25 7.30 3.02
CA THR A 116 1.24 8.76 3.01
C THR A 116 -0.19 9.27 3.15
N SER A 117 -0.40 10.22 4.06
CA SER A 117 -1.71 10.82 4.27
C SER A 117 -2.06 11.81 3.15
N ILE A 118 -3.02 11.45 2.30
CA ILE A 118 -3.47 12.30 1.18
C ILE A 118 -4.74 13.07 1.55
N PRO A 119 -4.68 14.41 1.65
CA PRO A 119 -5.87 15.22 1.93
C PRO A 119 -6.89 15.16 0.79
N ARG A 120 -8.12 14.71 1.06
CA ARG A 120 -9.22 14.74 0.07
C ARG A 120 -9.62 16.18 -0.30
N VAL A 121 -9.63 17.08 0.68
CA VAL A 121 -10.05 18.49 0.53
C VAL A 121 -9.01 19.38 1.18
N ILE A 122 -8.55 20.40 0.45
CA ILE A 122 -7.62 21.40 0.95
C ILE A 122 -8.44 22.41 1.75
N LYS A 123 -8.14 22.51 3.05
CA LYS A 123 -8.76 23.47 3.97
C LYS A 123 -7.67 24.38 4.51
N GLN A 124 -7.65 25.64 4.06
CA GLN A 124 -6.71 26.64 4.54
C GLN A 124 -7.50 27.83 5.10
N LYS A 125 -7.14 28.28 6.32
CA LYS A 125 -7.79 29.41 6.97
C LYS A 125 -7.20 30.72 6.40
N GLY A 126 -8.06 31.67 6.04
CA GLY A 126 -7.64 33.00 5.60
C GLY A 126 -7.45 33.17 4.08
N ILE A 127 -7.73 32.13 3.29
CA ILE A 127 -7.71 32.20 1.81
C ILE A 127 -9.06 32.65 1.28
N HIS A 128 -9.07 33.41 0.18
CA HIS A 128 -10.31 33.83 -0.46
C HIS A 128 -11.08 32.61 -1.02
N GLY A 129 -12.41 32.64 -0.95
CA GLY A 129 -13.24 31.49 -1.34
C GLY A 129 -12.95 30.98 -2.76
N GLN A 130 -12.73 31.90 -3.69
CA GLN A 130 -12.40 31.58 -5.09
C GLN A 130 -11.05 30.86 -5.24
N GLU A 131 -10.03 31.30 -4.49
CA GLU A 131 -8.70 30.67 -4.47
C GLU A 131 -8.74 29.29 -3.79
N LEU A 132 -9.55 29.13 -2.73
CA LEU A 132 -9.73 27.82 -2.10
C LEU A 132 -10.46 26.83 -3.03
N THR A 133 -11.41 27.33 -3.82
CA THR A 133 -12.10 26.53 -4.84
C THR A 133 -11.15 26.13 -5.95
N SER A 134 -10.31 27.05 -6.47
CA SER A 134 -9.35 26.71 -7.53
C SER A 134 -8.35 25.65 -7.08
N LEU A 135 -7.82 25.75 -5.85
CA LEU A 135 -6.95 24.73 -5.23
C LEU A 135 -7.63 23.37 -5.03
N ASN A 136 -8.95 23.35 -4.88
CA ASN A 136 -9.69 22.09 -4.75
C ASN A 136 -10.12 21.50 -6.09
N ILE A 137 -10.17 22.30 -7.15
CA ILE A 137 -10.40 21.85 -8.53
C ILE A 137 -9.11 21.29 -9.11
N ASP A 138 -7.99 22.01 -8.97
CA ASP A 138 -6.68 21.55 -9.43
C ASP A 138 -5.79 21.12 -8.26
N LYS A 139 -5.45 19.84 -8.22
CA LYS A 139 -4.62 19.23 -7.19
C LYS A 139 -3.12 19.30 -7.46
N THR A 140 -2.69 19.98 -8.53
CA THR A 140 -1.27 20.09 -8.93
C THR A 140 -0.39 20.57 -7.77
N GLN A 141 -0.76 21.66 -7.10
CA GLN A 141 0.01 22.18 -5.96
C GLN A 141 0.04 21.22 -4.76
N LEU A 142 -1.04 20.46 -4.55
CA LEU A 142 -1.08 19.43 -3.51
C LEU A 142 -0.09 18.30 -3.84
N LEU A 143 -0.09 17.82 -5.07
CA LEU A 143 0.83 16.79 -5.54
C LEU A 143 2.29 17.25 -5.39
N GLU A 144 2.63 18.45 -5.86
CA GLU A 144 3.98 19.02 -5.74
C GLU A 144 4.42 19.13 -4.27
N SER A 145 3.53 19.59 -3.40
CA SER A 145 3.83 19.69 -1.95
C SER A 145 4.08 18.32 -1.31
N LEU A 146 3.30 17.30 -1.69
CA LEU A 146 3.46 15.92 -1.18
C LEU A 146 4.75 15.30 -1.72
N LEU A 147 5.06 15.52 -3.00
CA LEU A 147 6.29 15.03 -3.62
C LEU A 147 7.51 15.52 -2.86
N ILE A 148 7.59 16.81 -2.57
CA ILE A 148 8.72 17.41 -1.84
C ILE A 148 8.76 16.91 -0.39
N LYS A 149 7.62 16.91 0.31
CA LYS A 149 7.56 16.67 1.75
C LYS A 149 7.67 15.19 2.13
N ASP A 150 6.91 14.33 1.46
CA ASP A 150 6.68 12.95 1.88
C ASP A 150 7.37 11.92 0.96
N TYR A 151 7.70 12.31 -0.28
CA TYR A 151 8.34 11.44 -1.29
C TYR A 151 9.78 11.82 -1.63
N GLY A 152 10.36 12.82 -0.94
CA GLY A 152 11.75 13.25 -1.17
C GLY A 152 12.03 13.76 -2.59
N GLY A 153 11.00 14.28 -3.27
CA GLY A 153 11.06 14.76 -4.65
C GLY A 153 11.06 13.67 -5.72
N SER A 154 10.89 12.39 -5.36
CA SER A 154 10.94 11.28 -6.31
C SER A 154 9.55 10.73 -6.65
N GLU A 155 9.19 10.81 -7.93
CA GLU A 155 7.95 10.23 -8.48
C GLU A 155 7.93 8.70 -8.37
N ASP A 156 9.10 8.06 -8.48
CA ASP A 156 9.20 6.61 -8.42
C ASP A 156 8.79 6.09 -7.02
N VAL A 157 8.98 6.89 -5.96
CA VAL A 157 8.55 6.55 -4.60
C VAL A 157 7.03 6.62 -4.47
N LEU A 158 6.40 7.63 -5.10
CA LEU A 158 4.95 7.76 -5.20
C LEU A 158 4.33 6.58 -5.98
N LEU A 159 4.91 6.22 -7.12
CA LEU A 159 4.47 5.07 -7.92
C LEU A 159 4.69 3.74 -7.19
N GLY A 160 5.77 3.61 -6.43
CA GLY A 160 6.03 2.45 -5.59
C GLY A 160 4.96 2.27 -4.51
N GLU A 161 4.52 3.36 -3.87
CA GLU A 161 3.40 3.31 -2.92
C GLU A 161 2.08 2.93 -3.59
N LEU A 162 1.81 3.47 -4.79
CA LEU A 162 0.61 3.13 -5.57
C LEU A 162 0.55 1.63 -5.89
N GLN A 163 1.66 1.07 -6.37
CA GLN A 163 1.76 -0.36 -6.68
C GLN A 163 1.68 -1.23 -5.44
N PHE A 164 2.36 -0.84 -4.36
CA PHE A 164 2.29 -1.56 -3.08
C PHE A 164 0.85 -1.62 -2.57
N ALA A 165 0.15 -0.49 -2.55
CA ALA A 165 -1.23 -0.42 -2.11
C ALA A 165 -2.17 -1.30 -2.95
N PHE A 166 -1.92 -1.40 -4.26
CA PHE A 166 -2.68 -2.30 -5.14
C PHE A 166 -2.42 -3.77 -4.84
N ILE A 167 -1.16 -4.18 -4.67
CA ILE A 167 -0.80 -5.57 -4.36
C ILE A 167 -1.29 -5.95 -2.95
N ALA A 168 -1.15 -5.07 -1.96
CA ALA A 168 -1.66 -5.28 -0.61
C ALA A 168 -3.20 -5.48 -0.62
N PHE A 169 -3.92 -4.77 -1.48
CA PHE A 169 -5.34 -4.99 -1.68
C PHE A 169 -5.64 -6.32 -2.38
N LEU A 170 -5.01 -6.62 -3.52
CA LEU A 170 -5.32 -7.83 -4.30
C LEU A 170 -4.94 -9.12 -3.57
N MET A 171 -3.74 -9.16 -2.98
CA MET A 171 -3.18 -10.37 -2.38
C MET A 171 -3.46 -10.44 -0.88
N GLY A 172 -3.40 -9.30 -0.18
CA GLY A 172 -3.61 -9.21 1.26
C GLY A 172 -5.05 -8.88 1.67
N GLN A 173 -5.95 -8.65 0.70
CA GLN A 173 -7.32 -8.20 0.93
C GLN A 173 -7.42 -6.93 1.78
N SER A 174 -6.35 -6.13 1.83
CA SER A 174 -6.28 -4.94 2.68
C SER A 174 -7.20 -3.84 2.17
N LEU A 175 -8.20 -3.46 2.97
CA LEU A 175 -9.04 -2.30 2.71
C LEU A 175 -8.23 -1.01 2.79
N GLU A 176 -7.22 -0.95 3.64
CA GLU A 176 -6.30 0.19 3.73
C GLU A 176 -5.55 0.40 2.41
N GLY A 177 -5.00 -0.66 1.83
CA GLY A 177 -4.39 -0.62 0.50
C GLY A 177 -5.36 -0.13 -0.58
N PHE A 178 -6.62 -0.59 -0.55
CA PHE A 178 -7.64 -0.11 -1.49
C PHE A 178 -7.91 1.39 -1.37
N LEU A 179 -8.14 1.88 -0.15
CA LEU A 179 -8.44 3.29 0.09
C LEU A 179 -7.25 4.18 -0.28
N GLN A 180 -6.02 3.73 -0.01
CA GLN A 180 -4.83 4.47 -0.39
C GLN A 180 -4.67 4.55 -1.90
N ARG A 181 -4.79 3.42 -2.61
CA ARG A 181 -4.77 3.38 -4.07
C ARG A 181 -5.81 4.34 -4.65
N LYS A 182 -7.04 4.32 -4.12
CA LYS A 182 -8.11 5.24 -4.54
C LYS A 182 -7.74 6.71 -4.31
N ALA A 183 -7.12 7.03 -3.17
CA ALA A 183 -6.71 8.40 -2.86
C ALA A 183 -5.62 8.89 -3.81
N LEU A 184 -4.59 8.07 -4.08
CA LEU A 184 -3.51 8.37 -5.03
C LEU A 184 -4.04 8.56 -6.46
N VAL A 185 -4.89 7.64 -6.92
CA VAL A 185 -5.53 7.74 -8.24
C VAL A 185 -6.32 9.04 -8.37
N ASN A 186 -7.15 9.38 -7.37
CA ASN A 186 -7.91 10.62 -7.39
C ASN A 186 -7.03 11.88 -7.35
N LEU A 187 -5.90 11.83 -6.63
CA LEU A 187 -4.93 12.92 -6.62
C LEU A 187 -4.34 13.13 -8.01
N LEU A 188 -3.84 12.07 -8.63
CA LEU A 188 -3.17 12.10 -9.94
C LEU A 188 -4.11 12.56 -11.05
N PHE A 189 -5.34 12.03 -11.10
CA PHE A 189 -6.36 12.46 -12.07
C PHE A 189 -7.00 13.82 -11.74
N GLY A 190 -6.76 14.36 -10.55
CA GLY A 190 -7.22 15.69 -10.14
C GLY A 190 -6.23 16.82 -10.47
N CYS A 191 -5.07 16.53 -11.05
CA CYS A 191 -4.07 17.53 -11.43
C CYS A 191 -4.30 17.97 -12.87
N ILE A 192 -4.70 19.23 -13.07
CA ILE A 192 -5.02 19.79 -14.40
C ILE A 192 -3.78 20.46 -14.99
N GLU A 193 -3.08 21.28 -14.20
CA GLU A 193 -1.89 22.04 -14.64
C GLU A 193 -0.57 21.27 -14.52
N ALA A 194 -0.52 20.17 -13.75
CA ALA A 194 0.66 19.31 -13.67
C ALA A 194 1.12 18.86 -15.06
N HIS A 195 0.20 18.81 -16.03
CA HIS A 195 0.44 18.57 -17.44
C HIS A 195 1.59 19.42 -18.02
N TRP A 196 1.82 20.63 -17.51
CA TRP A 196 2.73 21.62 -18.10
C TRP A 196 4.05 21.81 -17.33
N SER A 197 4.10 21.53 -16.02
CA SER A 197 5.28 21.74 -15.17
C SER A 197 6.09 20.46 -14.92
N LEU A 198 5.42 19.32 -14.79
CA LEU A 198 6.05 18.01 -14.80
C LEU A 198 6.11 17.53 -16.26
N ASN A 199 7.06 16.67 -16.61
CA ASN A 199 6.97 15.85 -17.82
C ASN A 199 5.78 14.87 -17.67
N SER A 200 4.55 15.38 -17.56
CA SER A 200 3.34 14.67 -17.16
C SER A 200 2.84 13.68 -18.18
N ASP A 201 3.27 13.84 -19.44
CA ASP A 201 3.18 12.78 -20.44
C ASP A 201 3.90 11.50 -19.99
N THR A 202 4.86 11.58 -19.06
CA THR A 202 5.56 10.42 -18.52
C THR A 202 4.81 9.81 -17.34
N ILE A 203 4.32 10.60 -16.38
CA ILE A 203 3.66 10.07 -15.17
C ILE A 203 2.29 9.48 -15.47
N ILE A 204 1.44 10.18 -16.24
CA ILE A 204 0.08 9.68 -16.57
C ILE A 204 0.18 8.43 -17.47
N VAL A 205 1.15 8.40 -18.39
CA VAL A 205 1.44 7.21 -19.20
C VAL A 205 2.02 6.08 -18.34
N ARG A 206 2.91 6.39 -17.39
CA ARG A 206 3.45 5.42 -16.42
C ARG A 206 2.36 4.85 -15.52
N ILE A 207 1.37 5.64 -15.09
CA ILE A 207 0.21 5.19 -14.32
C ILE A 207 -0.71 4.30 -15.16
N ARG A 208 -0.87 4.56 -16.47
CA ARG A 208 -1.60 3.65 -17.37
C ARG A 208 -0.89 2.31 -17.59
N MET A 209 0.42 2.26 -17.35
CA MET A 209 1.26 1.06 -17.48
C MET A 209 1.52 0.35 -16.15
N ALA A 210 1.11 0.92 -15.01
CA ALA A 210 1.30 0.39 -13.66
C ALA A 210 -0.03 -0.11 -13.06
#